data_AF-F9F658-F1
#
_entry.id   AF-F9F658-F1
#
_cell.length_a   1.000
_cell.length_b   1.000
_cell.length_c   1.000
_cell.angle_alpha   90.00
_cell.angle_beta   90.00
_cell.angle_gamma   90.00
#
_symmetry.space_group_name_H-M   'P 1'
#
loop_
_entity.id
_entity.type
_entity.pdbx_description
1 polymer ?
#
loop_
_entity_poly.entity_id
_entity_poly.type
_entity_poly.pdbx_seq_one_letter_code
_entity_poly.pdbx_strand_id
1 'polypeptide(L)'
;MPASANITRAKQLEPTHPTVEGPVIERPAVVGKCDNMCVTEFADTIIYAVSGNGVLIVNEAVNSELKHHDLAPGDFAFVPAWIEHQVKNDTDEDVQWLMIQSGSTPIRADLTEWGGDVIQSKN
;
A
#
# COMPACT_ATOMS: atom_id res chain seq x y z
N MET A 1 -10.11 -0.36 15.76
CA MET A 1 -9.27 0.85 15.89
C MET A 1 -9.23 1.49 14.52
N PRO A 2 -9.32 2.82 14.38
CA PRO A 2 -9.17 3.44 13.06
C PRO A 2 -7.75 3.15 12.54
N ALA A 3 -7.65 2.61 11.34
CA ALA A 3 -6.38 2.36 10.66
C ALA A 3 -6.35 3.25 9.42
N SER A 4 -5.21 3.87 9.12
CA SER A 4 -5.08 4.77 7.99
C SER A 4 -3.95 4.35 7.07
N ALA A 5 -4.16 4.49 5.77
CA ALA A 5 -3.08 4.32 4.80
C ALA A 5 -2.06 5.47 4.97
N ASN A 6 -0.80 5.17 4.77
CA ASN A 6 0.28 6.16 4.83
C ASN A 6 0.91 6.30 3.45
N ILE A 7 0.91 7.52 2.90
CA ILE A 7 1.46 7.81 1.59
C ILE A 7 2.77 8.59 1.75
N THR A 8 3.85 8.10 1.15
CA THR A 8 5.14 8.79 1.07
C THR A 8 5.41 9.16 -0.37
N ARG A 9 5.53 10.46 -0.65
CA ARG A 9 5.78 10.93 -2.02
C ARG A 9 7.24 10.77 -2.39
N ALA A 10 7.53 10.45 -3.65
CA ALA A 10 8.89 10.35 -4.18
C ALA A 10 9.72 11.62 -3.87
N LYS A 11 9.08 12.79 -4.04
CA LYS A 11 9.69 14.10 -3.79
C LYS A 11 10.00 14.42 -2.32
N GLN A 12 9.52 13.59 -1.38
CA GLN A 12 9.77 13.75 0.06
C GLN A 12 10.91 12.86 0.56
N LEU A 13 11.49 12.03 -0.32
CA LEU A 13 12.54 11.09 0.05
C LEU A 13 13.89 11.80 0.13
N GLU A 14 14.31 12.07 1.35
CA GLU A 14 15.65 12.62 1.61
C GLU A 14 16.70 11.49 1.72
N PRO A 15 17.88 11.66 1.11
CA PRO A 15 18.96 10.70 1.23
C PRO A 15 19.54 10.71 2.65
N THR A 16 19.84 9.52 3.16
CA THR A 16 20.68 9.31 4.33
C THR A 16 21.98 8.65 3.91
N HIS A 17 23.06 9.02 4.59
CA HIS A 17 24.41 8.51 4.34
C HIS A 17 24.80 7.61 5.52
N PRO A 18 24.46 6.31 5.49
CA PRO A 18 24.87 5.40 6.54
C PRO A 18 26.41 5.29 6.57
N THR A 19 26.97 5.20 7.78
CA THR A 19 28.41 5.04 8.02
C THR A 19 28.86 3.60 7.76
N VAL A 20 28.73 3.17 6.51
CA VAL A 20 29.23 1.88 5.99
C VAL A 20 30.39 2.11 5.03
N GLU A 21 31.19 1.08 4.76
CA GLU A 21 32.32 1.16 3.85
C GLU A 21 31.82 1.33 2.39
N GLY A 22 32.15 2.47 1.76
CA GLY A 22 31.73 2.82 0.39
C GLY A 22 30.53 3.78 0.30
N PRO A 23 30.25 4.37 -0.89
CA PRO A 23 29.14 5.29 -1.07
C PRO A 23 27.80 4.53 -1.09
N VAL A 24 27.08 4.57 0.02
CA VAL A 24 25.70 4.07 0.12
C VAL A 24 24.76 5.25 0.32
N ILE A 25 23.65 5.25 -0.43
CA ILE A 25 22.57 6.22 -0.29
C ILE A 25 21.32 5.43 0.03
N GLU A 26 20.79 5.64 1.24
CA GLU A 26 19.54 5.04 1.69
C GLU A 26 18.43 6.10 1.72
N ARG A 27 17.24 5.76 1.22
CA ARG A 27 16.06 6.65 1.25
C ARG A 27 14.92 5.91 1.96
N PRO A 28 14.73 6.14 3.28
CA PRO A 28 13.65 5.48 4.01
C PRO A 28 12.28 5.97 3.51
N ALA A 29 11.46 5.06 2.98
CA ALA A 29 10.13 5.39 2.46
C ALA A 29 8.98 4.99 3.40
N VAL A 30 9.10 3.85 4.07
CA VAL A 30 8.12 3.32 5.02
C VAL A 30 8.86 2.88 6.29
N VAL A 31 8.83 3.73 7.33
CA VAL A 31 9.56 3.50 8.59
C VAL A 31 8.62 3.70 9.78
N GLY A 32 8.68 2.78 10.75
CA GLY A 32 7.82 2.82 11.95
C GLY A 32 6.32 2.77 11.63
N LYS A 33 5.97 2.18 10.48
CA LYS A 33 4.57 1.98 10.07
C LYS A 33 4.11 0.54 10.29
N CYS A 34 5.06 -0.38 10.50
CA CYS A 34 4.83 -1.81 10.61
C CYS A 34 5.02 -2.32 12.06
N ASP A 35 4.58 -1.54 13.06
CA ASP A 35 4.92 -1.74 14.49
C ASP A 35 4.47 -3.10 15.07
N ASN A 36 3.58 -3.83 14.38
CA ASN A 36 3.03 -5.12 14.84
C ASN A 36 3.08 -6.23 13.78
N MET A 37 4.26 -6.53 13.20
CA MET A 37 4.42 -7.72 12.37
C MET A 37 4.24 -9.01 13.20
N CYS A 38 2.98 -9.44 13.36
CA CYS A 38 2.60 -10.75 13.88
C CYS A 38 1.88 -11.56 12.79
N VAL A 39 2.08 -12.88 12.86
CA VAL A 39 1.68 -13.87 11.85
C VAL A 39 0.15 -14.06 11.77
N THR A 40 -0.40 -13.89 10.55
CA THR A 40 -1.76 -14.25 10.03
C THR A 40 -2.97 -13.50 10.64
N GLU A 41 -4.01 -13.05 9.92
CA GLU A 41 -4.69 -13.50 8.68
C GLU A 41 -4.96 -12.39 7.64
N PHE A 42 -4.46 -11.17 7.82
CA PHE A 42 -4.53 -10.08 6.81
C PHE A 42 -3.17 -9.40 6.78
N ALA A 43 -2.55 -9.35 5.59
CA ALA A 43 -1.18 -8.88 5.43
C ALA A 43 -1.12 -7.36 5.32
N ASP A 44 -0.15 -6.75 5.99
CA ASP A 44 0.25 -5.38 5.66
C ASP A 44 0.77 -5.36 4.21
N THR A 45 0.36 -4.35 3.45
CA THR A 45 0.74 -4.19 2.04
C THR A 45 1.49 -2.89 1.84
N ILE A 46 2.72 -2.96 1.33
CA ILE A 46 3.45 -1.82 0.80
C ILE A 46 3.28 -1.83 -0.72
N ILE A 47 2.89 -0.70 -1.28
CA ILE A 47 2.76 -0.46 -2.70
C ILE A 47 3.86 0.53 -3.10
N TYR A 48 4.57 0.22 -4.17
CA TYR A 48 5.46 1.15 -4.86
C TYR A 48 4.94 1.39 -6.29
N ALA A 49 4.65 2.64 -6.62
CA ALA A 49 4.22 3.04 -7.96
C ALA A 49 5.43 3.05 -8.91
N VAL A 50 5.50 2.08 -9.82
CA VAL A 50 6.65 1.90 -10.72
C VAL A 50 6.54 2.86 -11.92
N SER A 51 5.38 2.88 -12.57
CA SER A 51 5.11 3.72 -13.75
C SER A 51 3.62 4.01 -13.89
N GLY A 52 3.28 5.05 -14.65
CA GLY A 52 1.90 5.52 -14.82
C GLY A 52 1.35 6.23 -13.58
N ASN A 53 0.17 6.84 -13.70
CA ASN A 53 -0.54 7.47 -12.58
C ASN A 53 -1.80 6.67 -12.26
N GLY A 54 -2.05 6.39 -10.99
CA GLY A 54 -3.31 5.75 -10.59
C GLY A 54 -3.80 6.27 -9.25
N VAL A 55 -4.96 5.79 -8.83
CA VAL A 55 -5.63 6.20 -7.60
C VAL A 55 -5.74 5.00 -6.67
N LEU A 56 -5.19 5.13 -5.47
CA LEU A 56 -5.42 4.20 -4.38
C LEU A 56 -6.64 4.70 -3.58
N ILE A 57 -7.72 3.93 -3.61
CA ILE A 57 -8.93 4.19 -2.84
C ILE A 57 -8.87 3.32 -1.59
N VAL A 58 -9.12 3.90 -0.41
CA VAL A 58 -9.06 3.18 0.87
C VAL A 58 -10.28 3.49 1.74
N ASN A 59 -10.74 2.47 2.46
CA ASN A 59 -11.76 2.59 3.48
C ASN A 59 -11.11 2.51 4.87
N GLU A 60 -10.80 3.66 5.47
CA GLU A 60 -10.04 3.75 6.72
C GLU A 60 -10.91 3.52 7.98
N ALA A 61 -12.24 3.52 7.83
CA ALA A 61 -13.18 3.27 8.92
C ALA A 61 -14.56 2.82 8.41
N VAL A 62 -15.22 1.93 9.16
CA VAL A 62 -16.60 1.49 8.88
C VAL A 62 -17.54 2.70 8.79
N ASN A 63 -18.34 2.77 7.72
CA ASN A 63 -19.24 3.88 7.40
C ASN A 63 -18.55 5.25 7.24
N SER A 64 -17.27 5.27 6.85
CA SER A 64 -16.57 6.51 6.50
C SER A 64 -16.56 6.77 5.00
N GLU A 65 -16.30 8.01 4.62
CA GLU A 65 -16.05 8.36 3.22
C GLU A 65 -14.77 7.68 2.75
N LEU A 66 -14.82 7.11 1.53
CA LEU A 66 -13.66 6.53 0.89
C LEU A 66 -12.62 7.64 0.64
N LYS A 67 -11.37 7.38 1.00
CA LYS A 67 -10.28 8.30 0.68
C LYS A 67 -9.62 7.91 -0.61
N HIS A 68 -9.38 8.91 -1.44
CA HIS A 68 -8.74 8.77 -2.74
C HIS A 68 -7.35 9.38 -2.67
N HIS A 69 -6.34 8.58 -3.01
CA HIS A 69 -4.94 8.99 -3.02
C HIS A 69 -4.37 8.78 -4.42
N ASP A 70 -4.14 9.88 -5.14
CA ASP A 70 -3.37 9.82 -6.39
C ASP A 70 -1.96 9.33 -6.07
N LEU A 71 -1.44 8.38 -6.85
CA LEU A 71 -0.08 7.87 -6.77
C LEU A 71 0.61 8.08 -8.11
N ALA A 72 1.80 8.68 -8.05
CA ALA A 72 2.67 8.91 -9.20
C ALA A 72 3.92 8.01 -9.10
N PRO A 73 4.67 7.81 -10.20
CA PRO A 73 5.87 6.99 -10.18
C PRO A 73 6.87 7.43 -9.10
N GLY A 74 7.37 6.47 -8.33
CA GLY A 74 8.26 6.68 -7.19
C GLY A 74 7.56 6.84 -5.84
N ASP A 75 6.22 6.98 -5.81
CA ASP A 75 5.47 7.08 -4.57
C ASP A 75 5.31 5.72 -3.90
N PHE A 76 5.20 5.75 -2.57
CA PHE A 76 4.96 4.59 -1.73
C PHE A 76 3.63 4.75 -1.00
N ALA A 77 2.88 3.67 -0.88
CA ALA A 77 1.73 3.58 0.02
C ALA A 77 1.91 2.40 0.96
N PHE A 78 1.68 2.61 2.25
CA PHE A 78 1.53 1.56 3.23
C PHE A 78 0.06 1.43 3.60
N VAL A 79 -0.50 0.26 3.32
CA VAL A 79 -1.88 -0.12 3.62
C VAL A 79 -1.84 -1.18 4.73
N PRO A 80 -2.22 -0.81 5.97
CA PRO A 80 -2.37 -1.77 7.05
C PRO A 80 -3.29 -2.94 6.69
N ALA A 81 -3.04 -4.08 7.34
CA ALA A 81 -3.98 -5.18 7.38
C ALA A 81 -5.41 -4.71 7.69
N TRP A 82 -6.40 -5.39 7.10
CA TRP A 82 -7.85 -5.14 7.27
C TRP A 82 -8.40 -3.85 6.65
N ILE A 83 -7.55 -3.00 6.07
CA ILE A 83 -8.04 -1.88 5.27
C ILE A 83 -8.43 -2.38 3.88
N GLU A 84 -9.73 -2.28 3.57
CA GLU A 84 -10.21 -2.45 2.20
C GLU A 84 -9.56 -1.38 1.33
N HIS A 85 -9.03 -1.81 0.20
CA HIS A 85 -8.41 -0.90 -0.75
C HIS A 85 -8.66 -1.36 -2.18
N GLN A 86 -8.72 -0.39 -3.08
CA GLN A 86 -8.87 -0.60 -4.51
C GLN A 86 -7.85 0.22 -5.25
N VAL A 87 -7.19 -0.42 -6.21
CA VAL A 87 -6.33 0.26 -7.18
C VAL A 87 -7.16 0.58 -8.40
N LYS A 88 -7.19 1.86 -8.78
CA LYS A 88 -7.91 2.34 -9.94
C LYS A 88 -6.96 3.03 -10.91
N ASN A 89 -7.07 2.70 -12.19
CA ASN A 89 -6.45 3.43 -13.28
C ASN A 89 -7.56 4.05 -14.12
N ASP A 90 -7.63 5.38 -14.15
CA ASP A 90 -8.62 6.15 -14.92
C ASP A 90 -8.05 6.67 -16.25
N THR A 91 -6.90 6.16 -16.68
CA THR A 91 -6.19 6.58 -17.89
C THR A 91 -6.07 5.44 -18.90
N ASP A 92 -5.81 5.79 -20.16
CA ASP A 92 -5.54 4.83 -21.23
C ASP A 92 -4.10 4.30 -21.22
N GLU A 93 -3.27 4.76 -20.29
CA GLU A 93 -1.88 4.33 -20.14
C GLU A 93 -1.75 3.17 -19.14
N ASP A 94 -0.79 2.29 -19.36
CA ASP A 94 -0.49 1.21 -18.41
C ASP A 94 0.09 1.78 -17.12
N VAL A 95 -0.45 1.32 -15.99
CA VAL A 95 0.07 1.65 -14.65
C VAL A 95 0.64 0.39 -14.02
N GLN A 96 1.88 0.47 -13.55
CA GLN A 96 2.60 -0.66 -12.95
C GLN A 96 2.85 -0.40 -11.47
N TRP A 97 2.46 -1.36 -10.64
CA TRP A 97 2.51 -1.29 -9.18
C TRP A 97 3.27 -2.50 -8.68
N LEU A 98 4.27 -2.28 -7.82
CA LEU A 98 4.92 -3.35 -7.09
C LEU A 98 4.27 -3.47 -5.72
N MET A 99 3.67 -4.63 -5.42
CA MET A 99 3.08 -4.92 -4.12
C MET A 99 3.99 -5.83 -3.31
N ILE A 100 4.30 -5.42 -2.10
CA ILE A 100 5.13 -6.12 -1.12
C ILE A 100 4.24 -6.41 0.07
N GLN A 101 3.98 -7.67 0.36
CA GLN A 101 3.02 -8.08 1.38
C GLN A 101 3.70 -8.92 2.46
N SER A 102 3.30 -8.72 3.72
CA SER A 102 3.80 -9.53 4.83
C SER A 102 3.20 -10.95 4.80
N GLY A 103 4.03 -11.99 4.84
CA GLY A 103 3.60 -13.40 4.91
C GLY A 103 3.96 -14.22 3.67
N SER A 104 4.06 -15.54 3.81
CA SER A 104 4.47 -16.45 2.72
C SER A 104 3.37 -16.70 1.69
N THR A 105 2.12 -16.40 2.03
CA THR A 105 0.95 -16.57 1.16
C THR A 105 -0.09 -15.53 1.56
N PRO A 106 -0.04 -14.30 0.99
CA PRO A 106 -1.01 -13.27 1.32
C PRO A 106 -2.40 -13.74 0.90
N ILE A 107 -3.33 -13.78 1.85
CA ILE A 107 -4.73 -14.09 1.58
C ILE A 107 -5.38 -12.78 1.14
N ARG A 108 -5.84 -12.75 -0.12
CA ARG A 108 -6.64 -11.66 -0.66
C ARG A 108 -8.10 -12.10 -0.66
N ALA A 109 -8.97 -11.29 -0.05
CA ALA A 109 -10.41 -11.45 -0.15
C ALA A 109 -10.94 -10.42 -1.13
N ASP A 110 -11.48 -10.87 -2.27
CA ASP A 110 -12.22 -9.98 -3.15
C ASP A 110 -13.63 -9.80 -2.57
N LEU A 111 -14.12 -8.55 -2.55
CA LEU A 111 -15.42 -8.20 -1.98
C LEU A 111 -16.41 -7.85 -3.09
N THR A 112 -17.71 -8.02 -2.84
CA THR A 112 -18.77 -7.60 -3.78
C THR A 112 -18.81 -6.09 -3.98
N GLU A 113 -18.58 -5.35 -2.89
CA GLU A 113 -18.52 -3.89 -2.81
C GLU A 113 -17.79 -3.48 -1.52
N TRP A 114 -17.62 -2.17 -1.29
CA TRP A 114 -17.04 -1.66 -0.05
C TRP A 114 -17.90 -2.04 1.16
N GLY A 115 -17.30 -2.68 2.17
CA GLY A 115 -18.02 -3.26 3.31
C GLY A 115 -18.96 -4.44 2.94
N GLY A 116 -18.85 -4.96 1.72
CA GLY A 116 -19.66 -6.06 1.22
C GLY A 116 -19.14 -7.44 1.61
N ASP A 117 -19.83 -8.48 1.15
CA ASP A 117 -19.48 -9.87 1.45
C ASP A 117 -18.22 -10.31 0.68
N VAL A 118 -17.46 -11.24 1.28
CA VAL A 118 -16.34 -11.89 0.61
C VAL A 118 -16.85 -12.78 -0.51
N ILE A 119 -16.37 -12.52 -1.73
CA ILE A 119 -16.57 -13.40 -2.86
C ILE A 119 -15.71 -14.65 -2.62
N GLN A 120 -16.35 -15.81 -2.40
CA GLN A 120 -15.63 -17.07 -2.36
C GLN A 120 -15.02 -17.37 -3.73
N SER A 121 -13.76 -16.99 -3.93
CA SER A 121 -12.95 -17.50 -5.02
C SER A 121 -12.75 -18.99 -4.79
N LYS A 122 -13.31 -19.83 -5.67
CA LYS A 122 -12.96 -21.25 -5.71
C LYS A 122 -11.46 -21.35 -5.99
N ASN A 123 -10.74 -21.99 -5.07
CA ASN A 123 -9.33 -22.39 -5.24
C ASN A 123 -9.12 -23.12 -6.57
#